data_AF-A0A2M6Y619-F1
#
_entry.id   AF-A0A2M6Y619-F1
#
_cell.length_a   1.000
_cell.length_b   1.000
_cell.length_c   1.000
_cell.angle_alpha   90.00
_cell.angle_beta   90.00
_cell.angle_gamma   90.00
#
_symmetry.space_group_name_H-M   'P 1'
#
loop_
_entity.id
_entity.type
_entity.pdbx_description
1 polymer ?
#
loop_
_entity_poly.entity_id
_entity_poly.type
_entity_poly.pdbx_seq_one_letter_code
_entity_poly.pdbx_strand_id
1 'polypeptide(L)' 'AAVEKNPELKNTLIFVLTARHLTMQEMEYLQKRAEAVIQKGSKNLAEILSQVKSRLEKIEVFNRLPGGGK' A
#
# COMPACT_ATOMS: atom_id res chain seq x y z
N ALA A 1 -13.02 5.79 -1.71
CA ALA A 1 -12.00 6.87 -1.61
C ALA A 1 -11.90 7.59 -2.94
N ALA A 2 -11.48 8.85 -3.01
CA ALA A 2 -11.37 9.61 -4.27
C ALA A 2 -10.54 8.87 -5.35
N VAL A 3 -9.54 8.09 -4.93
CA VAL A 3 -8.68 7.27 -5.78
C VAL A 3 -9.46 6.21 -6.57
N GLU A 4 -10.52 5.62 -6.02
CA GLU A 4 -11.32 4.58 -6.72
C GLU A 4 -12.20 5.14 -7.84
N LYS A 5 -12.51 6.43 -7.78
CA LYS A 5 -13.34 7.08 -8.79
C LYS A 5 -12.53 7.47 -10.02
N ASN A 6 -11.19 7.40 -9.95
CA ASN A 6 -10.33 7.64 -11.10
C ASN A 6 -9.93 6.30 -11.76
N PRO A 7 -10.43 6.00 -12.97
CA PRO A 7 -10.10 4.76 -13.67
C PRO A 7 -8.61 4.60 -13.98
N GLU A 8 -7.85 5.70 -14.06
CA GLU A 8 -6.39 5.67 -14.29
C GLU A 8 -5.62 5.13 -13.08
N LEU A 9 -6.23 5.16 -11.89
CA LEU A 9 -5.60 4.75 -10.64
C LEU A 9 -6.00 3.34 -10.20
N LYS A 10 -6.78 2.62 -11.01
CA LYS A 10 -7.38 1.32 -10.66
C LYS A 10 -6.36 0.25 -10.28
N ASN A 11 -5.15 0.31 -10.84
CA ASN A 11 -4.05 -0.63 -10.55
C ASN A 11 -2.91 0.02 -9.76
N THR A 12 -3.15 1.19 -9.17
CA THR A 12 -2.13 1.87 -8.37
C THR A 12 -2.09 1.27 -6.97
N LEU A 13 -0.90 0.92 -6.49
CA LEU A 13 -0.73 0.47 -5.11
C LEU A 13 -0.98 1.63 -4.15
N ILE A 14 -1.85 1.39 -3.17
CA ILE A 14 -2.26 2.40 -2.20
C ILE A 14 -1.60 2.11 -0.86
N PHE A 15 -0.88 3.09 -0.33
CA PHE A 15 -0.36 3.10 1.03
C PHE A 15 -1.12 4.15 1.85
N VAL A 16 -1.63 3.76 3.01
CA VAL A 16 -2.37 4.66 3.91
C VAL A 16 -1.49 4.98 5.11
N LEU A 17 -1.07 6.23 5.24
CA LEU A 17 -0.49 6.77 6.47
C LEU A 17 -1.54 7.58 7.22
N THR A 18 -1.77 7.26 8.49
CA THR A 18 -2.75 7.97 9.32
C THR A 18 -2.21 8.23 10.71
N ALA A 19 -2.48 9.41 11.26
CA ALA A 19 -2.20 9.71 12.67
C ALA A 19 -3.39 9.40 13.59
N ARG A 20 -4.54 9.01 13.01
CA ARG A 20 -5.75 8.65 13.75
C ARG A 20 -5.65 7.20 14.21
N HIS A 21 -6.03 6.94 15.46
CA HIS A 21 -6.30 5.59 15.92
C HIS A 21 -7.53 5.05 15.18
N LEU A 22 -7.29 3.98 14.42
CA LEU A 22 -8.32 3.24 13.71
C LEU A 22 -8.85 2.16 14.65
N THR A 23 -10.17 2.00 14.65
CA THR A 23 -10.81 0.80 15.20
C THR A 23 -10.43 -0.44 14.38
N MET A 24 -10.64 -1.63 14.95
CA MET A 24 -10.39 -2.89 14.22
C MET A 24 -11.19 -2.96 12.92
N GLN A 25 -12.46 -2.52 12.93
CA GLN A 25 -13.30 -2.51 11.73
C GLN A 25 -12.79 -1.54 10.66
N GLU A 26 -12.34 -0.35 11.04
CA GLU A 26 -11.74 0.62 10.10
C GLU A 26 -10.41 0.10 9.53
N MET A 27 -9.61 -0.58 10.36
CA MET A 27 -8.35 -1.20 9.95
C MET A 27 -8.59 -2.31 8.92
N GLU A 28 -9.52 -3.22 9.18
CA GLU A 28 -9.91 -4.29 8.25
C GLU A 28 -10.44 -3.73 6.93
N TYR A 29 -11.28 -2.70 7.01
CA TYR A 29 -11.82 -2.04 5.82
C TYR A 29 -10.72 -1.46 4.93
N LEU A 30 -9.72 -0.80 5.53
CA LEU A 30 -8.61 -0.21 4.79
C LEU A 30 -7.63 -1.28 4.27
N GLN A 31 -7.35 -2.34 5.04
CA GLN A 31 -6.45 -3.42 4.62
C GLN A 31 -6.96 -4.20 3.41
N LYS A 32 -8.28 -4.28 3.18
CA LYS A 32 -8.84 -4.90 1.97
C LYS A 32 -8.47 -4.16 0.67
N ARG A 33 -7.99 -2.92 0.77
CA ARG A 33 -7.87 -1.99 -0.37
C ARG A 33 -6.50 -1.33 -0.46
N ALA A 34 -5.82 -1.21 0.66
CA ALA A 34 -4.47 -0.67 0.75
C ALA A 34 -3.48 -1.82 0.93
N GLU A 35 -2.35 -1.72 0.24
CA GLU A 35 -1.23 -2.62 0.42
C GLU A 35 -0.69 -2.58 1.85
N ALA A 36 -0.73 -1.38 2.45
CA ALA A 36 -0.36 -1.19 3.84
C ALA A 36 -1.16 -0.04 4.46
N VAL A 37 -1.50 -0.22 5.73
CA VAL A 37 -2.05 0.83 6.60
C VAL A 37 -1.07 1.03 7.75
N ILE A 38 -0.53 2.24 7.86
CA ILE A 38 0.53 2.61 8.79
C ILE A 38 -0.01 3.70 9.71
N GLN A 39 -0.06 3.40 11.01
CA GLN A 39 -0.38 4.40 12.03
C GLN A 39 0.88 5.18 12.43
N LYS A 40 0.81 6.51 12.37
CA LYS A 40 1.89 7.39 12.80
C LYS A 40 2.15 7.15 14.29
N GLY A 41 3.42 6.90 14.64
CA GLY A 41 3.84 6.60 16.01
C GLY A 41 3.85 5.11 16.37
N SER A 42 3.26 4.22 15.55
CA SER A 42 3.38 2.76 15.78
C SER A 42 4.64 2.14 15.18
N LYS A 43 5.32 2.87 14.28
CA LYS A 43 6.57 2.46 13.62
C LYS A 43 7.49 3.65 13.43
N ASN A 44 8.80 3.41 13.45
CA ASN A 44 9.77 4.45 13.12
C ASN A 44 9.88 4.63 11.59
N LEU A 45 10.48 5.75 11.16
CA LEU A 45 10.59 6.09 9.73
C LEU A 45 11.35 5.03 8.93
N ALA A 46 12.42 4.46 9.49
CA ALA A 46 13.23 3.44 8.81
C ALA A 46 12.41 2.17 8.54
N GLU A 47 11.58 1.74 9.47
CA GLU A 47 10.67 0.61 9.30
C GLU A 47 9.64 0.89 8.19
N ILE A 48 9.05 2.08 8.16
CA ILE A 48 8.09 2.48 7.12
C ILE A 48 8.76 2.43 5.75
N LEU A 49 9.94 3.04 5.61
CA LEU A 49 10.68 3.07 4.36
C LEU A 49 11.10 1.66 3.91
N SER A 50 11.49 0.79 4.83
CA SER A 50 11.82 -0.62 4.54
C SER A 50 10.60 -1.38 4.00
N GLN A 51 9.41 -1.17 4.58
CA GLN A 51 8.18 -1.79 4.09
C GLN A 51 7.77 -1.30 2.71
N VAL A 52 7.93 0.00 2.44
CA VAL A 52 7.70 0.57 1.10
C VAL A 52 8.71 -0.01 0.10
N LYS A 53 10.00 -0.02 0.42
CA LYS A 53 11.07 -0.55 -0.44
C LYS A 53 10.84 -2.01 -0.81
N SER A 54 10.57 -2.87 0.17
CA SER A 54 10.34 -4.31 -0.09
C SER A 54 9.15 -4.56 -1.02
N ARG A 55 8.10 -3.73 -0.94
CA ARG A 55 6.95 -3.85 -1.84
C ARG A 55 7.25 -3.30 -3.24
N LEU A 56 8.01 -2.22 -3.35
CA LEU A 56 8.47 -1.69 -4.65
C LEU A 56 9.40 -2.68 -5.37
N GLU A 57 10.31 -3.34 -4.65
CA GLU A 57 11.19 -4.37 -5.20
C GLU A 57 10.40 -5.55 -5.79
N LYS A 58 9.32 -5.98 -5.13
CA LYS A 58 8.43 -7.03 -5.67
C LYS A 58 7.77 -6.62 -7.00
N ILE A 59 7.44 -5.34 -7.17
CA ILE A 59 6.89 -4.80 -8.42
C ILE A 59 7.96 -4.73 -9.50
N GLU A 60 9.17 -4.25 -9.17
CA GLU A 60 10.27 -4.21 -10.13
C GLU A 60 10.69 -5.62 -10.58
N VAL A 61 10.72 -6.58 -9.67
CA VAL A 61 11.00 -7.99 -10.00
C VAL A 61 9.90 -8.55 -10.91
N PHE A 62 8.63 -8.25 -10.63
CA PHE A 62 7.52 -8.64 -11.52
C PHE A 62 7.67 -8.04 -12.94
N ASN A 63 8.08 -6.77 -13.05
CA ASN A 63 8.28 -6.10 -14.33
C ASN A 63 9.53 -6.58 -15.11
N ARG A 64 10.52 -7.18 -14.43
CA ARG A 64 11.77 -7.64 -15.06
C ARG A 64 11.75 -9.12 -15.46
N LEU A 65 10.75 -9.90 -15.05
CA LEU A 65 10.61 -11.29 -15.46
C LEU A 65 9.99 -11.38 -16.87
N PRO A 66 10.61 -12.11 -17.82
CA PRO A 66 10.04 -12.32 -19.15
C PRO A 66 8.90 -13.33 -19.03
N GLY A 67 7.70 -12.86 -18.67
CA GLY A 67 6.55 -13.76 -18.47
C GLY A 67 5.21 -13.11 -18.11
N GLY A 68 5.10 -11.78 -18.00
CA GLY A 68 3.82 -11.09 -17.82
C GLY A 68 3.08 -10.97 -19.15
N GLY A 69 2.27 -11.99 -19.48
CA GLY A 69 1.57 -12.14 -20.75
C GLY A 69 0.52 -11.06 -21.08
N LYS A 70 0.15 -11.14 -22.37
CA LYS A 70 -0.89 -10.42 -23.13
C LYS A 70 -2.17 -10.08 -22.38
#